data_AF-A0A965HJ91-F1
#
_entry.id   AF-A0A965HJ91-F1
#
_cell.length_a   1.000
_cell.length_b   1.000
_cell.length_c   1.000
_cell.angle_alpha   90.00
_cell.angle_beta   90.00
_cell.angle_gamma   90.00
#
_symmetry.space_group_name_H-M   'P 1'
#
loop_
_entity.id
_entity.type
_entity.pdbx_description
1 polymer ?
#
loop_
_entity_poly.entity_id
_entity_poly.type
_entity_poly.pdbx_seq_one_letter_code
_entity_poly.pdbx_strand_id
1 'polypeptide(L)'
;MMANNIYGTSGADSINGTPSDDDIWAYGGSDTVNPGAGEDRVYGGPGNDTYIVTDRWDLIYEAGGIDTALVYADFVKYAEGVEQWILQPGVKPLPYWIDALVTEESIYAQRWITPEVSFYYAFPKEPPSYLTSSDRTDWSALNDKQIVAVRTALTFIQSVTGLLFKETSDLMQPNVIAFANNQQDNSAGYSYYPDDAFWGSDLFFDNSRLNLDARTTTYFALTLMHELGHTLGLKHPFDDSSPGQKAVGPFLDIREENTKWTVMSYNEWPPYGLNMAPFDIAALQYLYGPNPTARAGDDRYVLTGGAAQFIWDGAGRDLIDGSSLMQPMHLSLEEGVWSWIGSKQALLISQEDQVTININTVIEDLRGGMGNDWLHGNQVANLLEGGPGNDTLTGGLGNDSLIGGEGLDWAVFETKRASANLIASVPSGAQTSMFSANTGSNVLFNWQVRIGSETDQLAGIERIAFSDLACALDVDGHGGEAYQALALLFGKSFLTPQNIGLALHLLDQGVRWDQLVGLACGSQVFLQQQGDSTPASIGAAVWKNLTGNPPDLSAKNLIAETQSQFSGDAASWLAWIADLPLVESISGLEPLRLTGITYAPWADWPGG
;
A
#
# COMPACT_ATOMS: atom_id res chain seq x y z
N MET A 1 24.31 -2.55 20.86
CA MET A 1 25.40 -1.62 21.25
C MET A 1 25.13 -1.15 22.69
N MET A 2 25.94 -0.30 23.34
CA MET A 2 25.57 0.21 24.68
C MET A 2 24.48 1.28 24.52
N ALA A 3 23.28 1.03 25.04
CA ALA A 3 22.21 2.02 25.05
C ALA A 3 22.60 3.22 25.95
N ASN A 4 22.18 4.44 25.62
CA ASN A 4 22.38 5.57 26.55
C ASN A 4 21.31 5.58 27.61
N ASN A 5 21.69 5.88 28.84
CA ASN A 5 20.73 5.98 29.93
C ASN A 5 20.26 7.42 30.13
N ILE A 6 18.95 7.65 30.02
CA ILE A 6 18.30 8.96 30.21
C ILE A 6 17.32 8.86 31.37
N TYR A 7 17.34 9.84 32.26
CA TYR A 7 16.60 9.82 33.51
C TYR A 7 15.78 11.09 33.67
N GLY A 8 14.47 10.93 33.89
CA GLY A 8 13.55 11.97 34.34
C GLY A 8 13.60 12.15 35.86
N THR A 9 12.49 12.63 36.42
CA THR A 9 12.32 12.99 37.82
C THR A 9 11.00 12.44 38.36
N SER A 10 10.65 12.78 39.60
CA SER A 10 9.34 12.40 40.17
C SER A 10 8.24 13.45 39.89
N GLY A 11 8.45 14.37 38.95
CA GLY A 11 7.45 15.31 38.49
C GLY A 11 7.35 15.29 36.96
N ALA A 12 6.38 16.03 36.40
CA ALA A 12 6.16 16.06 34.95
C ALA A 12 7.39 16.59 34.19
N ASP A 13 7.95 15.74 33.33
CA ASP A 13 9.14 15.98 32.54
C ASP A 13 8.84 16.04 31.02
N SER A 14 9.72 16.71 30.29
CA SER A 14 9.78 16.63 28.83
C SER A 14 11.13 16.06 28.44
N ILE A 15 11.12 14.82 27.96
CA ILE A 15 12.30 14.00 27.74
C ILE A 15 12.46 13.79 26.24
N ASN A 16 13.66 14.06 25.73
CA ASN A 16 14.03 13.74 24.36
C ASN A 16 15.24 12.80 24.42
N GLY A 17 15.14 11.67 23.74
CA GLY A 17 16.26 10.79 23.51
C GLY A 17 17.17 11.30 22.40
N THR A 18 18.02 10.40 21.95
CA THR A 18 19.08 10.61 20.97
C THR A 18 18.74 9.83 19.69
N PRO A 19 19.53 10.00 18.61
CA PRO A 19 19.37 9.17 17.41
C PRO A 19 19.96 7.75 17.53
N SER A 20 20.12 7.22 18.74
CA SER A 20 20.74 5.92 19.04
C SER A 20 19.93 5.23 20.12
N ASP A 21 20.01 3.90 20.19
CA ASP A 21 19.29 3.11 21.21
C ASP A 21 19.48 3.72 22.62
N ASP A 22 18.37 4.07 23.25
CA ASP A 22 18.32 4.67 24.57
C ASP A 22 17.50 3.81 25.54
N ASP A 23 17.90 3.85 26.81
CA ASP A 23 17.09 3.43 27.94
C ASP A 23 16.62 4.67 28.69
N ILE A 24 15.33 4.96 28.61
CA ILE A 24 14.70 6.17 29.14
C ILE A 24 13.85 5.80 30.35
N TRP A 25 14.20 6.30 31.53
CA TRP A 25 13.38 6.18 32.73
C TRP A 25 12.72 7.52 33.04
N ALA A 26 11.44 7.67 32.70
CA ALA A 26 10.69 8.90 32.95
C ALA A 26 10.40 9.09 34.45
N TYR A 27 10.26 7.96 35.16
CA TYR A 27 9.98 7.85 36.59
C TYR A 27 8.56 8.19 36.98
N GLY A 28 8.23 9.37 37.48
CA GLY A 28 6.84 9.62 37.90
C GLY A 28 6.46 11.05 37.62
N GLY A 29 5.21 11.30 37.25
CA GLY A 29 4.87 12.58 36.66
C GLY A 29 3.88 12.36 35.53
N SER A 30 3.42 13.42 34.88
CA SER A 30 2.74 13.27 33.59
C SER A 30 3.74 13.71 32.54
N ASP A 31 4.49 12.76 32.02
CA ASP A 31 5.68 12.97 31.24
C ASP A 31 5.37 13.04 29.75
N THR A 32 6.19 13.77 28.99
CA THR A 32 6.18 13.70 27.53
C THR A 32 7.52 13.19 27.06
N VAL A 33 7.52 11.99 26.49
CA VAL A 33 8.73 11.29 26.07
C VAL A 33 8.76 11.17 24.55
N ASN A 34 9.83 11.68 23.95
CA ASN A 34 10.17 11.47 22.55
C ASN A 34 11.48 10.68 22.50
N PRO A 35 11.43 9.35 22.29
CA PRO A 35 12.62 8.51 22.28
C PRO A 35 13.57 8.91 21.14
N GLY A 36 13.02 9.17 19.96
CA GLY A 36 13.77 9.62 18.80
C GLY A 36 13.90 8.50 17.79
N ALA A 37 15.12 8.23 17.35
CA ALA A 37 15.40 7.18 16.37
C ALA A 37 16.34 6.16 16.99
N GLY A 38 16.24 4.91 16.56
CA GLY A 38 16.92 3.80 17.23
C GLY A 38 15.91 2.90 17.91
N GLU A 39 16.37 1.78 18.43
CA GLU A 39 15.50 0.84 19.13
C GLU A 39 15.50 1.20 20.62
N ASP A 40 14.56 2.03 21.06
CA ASP A 40 14.57 2.59 22.41
C ASP A 40 13.77 1.75 23.42
N ARG A 41 14.14 1.84 24.70
CA ARG A 41 13.35 1.35 25.84
C ARG A 41 12.87 2.53 26.65
N VAL A 42 11.56 2.68 26.74
CA VAL A 42 10.91 3.73 27.54
C VAL A 42 10.26 3.08 28.75
N TYR A 43 10.62 3.52 29.94
CA TYR A 43 9.99 3.16 31.20
C TYR A 43 9.21 4.38 31.69
N GLY A 44 7.91 4.44 31.39
CA GLY A 44 7.02 5.55 31.71
C GLY A 44 6.89 5.79 33.22
N GLY A 45 6.65 4.69 33.94
CA GLY A 45 6.38 4.76 35.37
C GLY A 45 4.93 5.20 35.66
N PRO A 46 4.61 5.69 36.88
CA PRO A 46 3.26 6.13 37.19
C PRO A 46 2.94 7.55 36.71
N GLY A 47 1.75 7.73 36.16
CA GLY A 47 1.26 9.06 35.82
C GLY A 47 0.26 9.08 34.69
N ASN A 48 0.23 10.14 33.90
CA ASN A 48 -0.55 10.15 32.66
C ASN A 48 0.41 10.67 31.59
N ASP A 49 1.06 9.74 30.92
CA ASP A 49 2.23 10.00 30.11
C ASP A 49 1.87 10.10 28.62
N THR A 50 2.72 10.79 27.86
CA THR A 50 2.57 10.98 26.42
C THR A 50 3.83 10.57 25.68
N TYR A 51 3.71 9.57 24.81
CA TYR A 51 4.79 9.02 23.99
C TYR A 51 4.70 9.53 22.56
N ILE A 52 5.80 10.04 22.02
CA ILE A 52 5.93 10.39 20.59
C ILE A 52 6.68 9.24 19.92
N VAL A 53 5.95 8.36 19.24
CA VAL A 53 6.50 7.14 18.66
C VAL A 53 6.91 7.40 17.22
N THR A 54 8.21 7.51 16.99
CA THR A 54 8.81 7.81 15.67
C THR A 54 9.60 6.65 15.07
N ASP A 55 9.87 5.61 15.85
CA ASP A 55 10.40 4.33 15.39
C ASP A 55 9.44 3.21 15.78
N ARG A 56 9.29 2.20 14.93
CA ARG A 56 8.38 1.07 15.19
C ARG A 56 8.95 0.02 16.13
N TRP A 57 10.25 0.14 16.42
CA TRP A 57 10.98 -0.77 17.29
C TRP A 57 11.13 -0.27 18.73
N ASP A 58 10.54 0.88 19.06
CA ASP A 58 10.49 1.39 20.42
C ASP A 58 9.64 0.47 21.33
N LEU A 59 10.20 0.14 22.49
CA LEU A 59 9.55 -0.63 23.55
C LEU A 59 9.11 0.30 24.67
N ILE A 60 7.82 0.29 25.03
CA ILE A 60 7.24 1.17 26.05
C ILE A 60 6.71 0.31 27.20
N TYR A 61 7.21 0.57 28.41
CA TYR A 61 6.82 -0.12 29.64
C TYR A 61 6.11 0.83 30.59
N GLU A 62 4.81 0.62 30.78
CA GLU A 62 3.98 1.44 31.67
C GLU A 62 3.83 0.85 33.07
N ALA A 63 3.78 1.73 34.09
CA ALA A 63 3.52 1.34 35.47
C ALA A 63 2.17 1.85 36.03
N GLY A 64 1.36 2.47 35.18
CA GLY A 64 -0.05 2.76 35.39
C GLY A 64 -0.41 4.22 35.22
N GLY A 65 -1.60 4.47 34.69
CA GLY A 65 -1.96 5.81 34.27
C GLY A 65 -3.18 5.88 33.40
N ILE A 66 -3.33 7.02 32.73
CA ILE A 66 -4.08 7.08 31.47
C ILE A 66 -3.12 7.69 30.45
N ASP A 67 -2.53 6.82 29.66
CA ASP A 67 -1.35 7.12 28.86
C ASP A 67 -1.72 7.23 27.37
N THR A 68 -0.97 8.05 26.64
CA THR A 68 -1.25 8.37 25.23
C THR A 68 -0.02 8.22 24.36
N ALA A 69 -0.10 7.44 23.28
CA ALA A 69 0.92 7.39 22.23
C ALA A 69 0.45 8.15 20.98
N LEU A 70 1.27 9.12 20.54
CA LEU A 70 1.15 9.80 19.26
C LEU A 70 2.07 9.10 18.26
N VAL A 71 1.50 8.42 17.27
CA VAL A 71 2.24 7.50 16.40
C VAL A 71 2.54 8.14 15.06
N TYR A 72 3.84 8.27 14.74
CA TYR A 72 4.37 8.82 13.50
C TYR A 72 5.09 7.77 12.63
N ALA A 73 5.31 6.56 13.15
CA ALA A 73 5.90 5.44 12.42
C ALA A 73 4.84 4.45 11.94
N ASP A 74 5.05 3.86 10.76
CA ASP A 74 4.20 2.80 10.23
C ASP A 74 4.42 1.48 10.99
N PHE A 75 3.35 0.68 11.08
CA PHE A 75 3.39 -0.70 11.56
C PHE A 75 3.90 -0.88 13.00
N VAL A 76 3.62 0.09 13.87
CA VAL A 76 3.94 0.01 15.30
C VAL A 76 3.07 -1.06 15.99
N LYS A 77 3.72 -1.96 16.73
CA LYS A 77 3.03 -2.83 17.69
C LYS A 77 2.72 -2.03 18.96
N TYR A 78 1.47 -2.05 19.37
CA TYR A 78 1.04 -1.31 20.55
C TYR A 78 1.51 -1.99 21.82
N ALA A 79 2.15 -1.20 22.68
CA ALA A 79 2.55 -1.60 24.01
C ALA A 79 1.35 -1.78 24.94
N GLU A 80 1.42 -2.80 25.77
CA GLU A 80 0.52 -3.04 26.88
C GLU A 80 0.63 -1.92 27.92
N GLY A 81 -0.52 -1.52 28.45
CA GLY A 81 -0.60 -0.49 29.48
C GLY A 81 -0.78 0.92 28.93
N VAL A 82 -0.58 1.18 27.63
CA VAL A 82 -0.94 2.45 27.01
C VAL A 82 -2.39 2.43 26.55
N GLU A 83 -3.25 3.28 27.12
CA GLU A 83 -4.69 3.25 26.85
C GLU A 83 -5.11 3.91 25.53
N GLN A 84 -4.36 4.91 25.05
CA GLN A 84 -4.74 5.69 23.86
C GLN A 84 -3.64 5.71 22.81
N TRP A 85 -3.92 5.11 21.65
CA TRP A 85 -3.04 5.16 20.48
C TRP A 85 -3.65 6.04 19.40
N ILE A 86 -2.95 7.11 19.02
CA ILE A 86 -3.42 8.11 18.06
C ILE A 86 -2.47 8.10 16.86
N LEU A 87 -2.86 7.38 15.81
CA LEU A 87 -2.15 7.41 14.52
C LEU A 87 -2.26 8.79 13.90
N GLN A 88 -1.12 9.33 13.45
CA GLN A 88 -1.07 10.57 12.71
C GLN A 88 -1.50 10.36 11.25
N PRO A 89 -1.92 11.41 10.52
CA PRO A 89 -2.33 11.28 9.12
C PRO A 89 -1.24 10.64 8.26
N GLY A 90 -1.63 9.64 7.45
CA GLY A 90 -0.72 8.92 6.57
C GLY A 90 -0.03 7.71 7.20
N VAL A 91 -0.12 7.54 8.53
CA VAL A 91 0.51 6.41 9.22
C VAL A 91 -0.29 5.12 9.02
N LYS A 92 0.40 4.05 8.62
CA LYS A 92 -0.18 2.73 8.38
C LYS A 92 -0.22 1.90 9.67
N PRO A 93 -1.38 1.37 10.08
CA PRO A 93 -1.46 0.47 11.23
C PRO A 93 -0.82 -0.89 10.92
N LEU A 94 -0.34 -1.59 11.95
CA LEU A 94 0.12 -2.97 11.81
C LEU A 94 -1.04 -3.86 11.34
N PRO A 95 -0.89 -4.65 10.26
CA PRO A 95 -1.96 -5.53 9.79
C PRO A 95 -2.36 -6.56 10.84
N TYR A 96 -3.67 -6.77 11.03
CA TYR A 96 -4.17 -7.58 12.15
C TYR A 96 -3.67 -9.03 12.13
N TRP A 97 -3.39 -9.60 10.96
CA TRP A 97 -2.87 -10.97 10.82
C TRP A 97 -1.40 -11.09 11.26
N ILE A 98 -0.67 -9.97 11.30
CA ILE A 98 0.66 -9.86 11.88
C ILE A 98 0.55 -9.51 13.36
N ASP A 99 -0.25 -8.49 13.70
CA ASP A 99 -0.44 -8.01 15.08
C ASP A 99 -0.92 -9.11 16.04
N ALA A 100 -1.75 -10.03 15.54
CA ALA A 100 -2.22 -11.19 16.30
C ALA A 100 -1.12 -12.23 16.62
N LEU A 101 0.00 -12.18 15.90
CA LEU A 101 1.12 -13.13 16.01
C LEU A 101 2.39 -12.52 16.61
N VAL A 102 2.43 -11.21 16.87
CA VAL A 102 3.58 -10.56 17.49
C VAL A 102 3.20 -9.87 18.81
N THR A 103 4.18 -9.70 19.66
CA THR A 103 4.16 -9.04 20.96
C THR A 103 5.31 -8.03 21.04
N GLU A 104 5.39 -7.32 22.15
CA GLU A 104 6.54 -6.46 22.47
C GLU A 104 7.84 -7.29 22.57
N GLU A 105 7.77 -8.52 23.09
CA GLU A 105 8.91 -9.43 23.15
C GLU A 105 9.37 -9.87 21.74
N SER A 106 8.48 -9.90 20.74
CA SER A 106 8.87 -10.15 19.36
C SER A 106 9.80 -9.07 18.82
N ILE A 107 9.53 -7.81 19.17
CA ILE A 107 10.33 -6.65 18.74
C ILE A 107 11.73 -6.71 19.36
N TYR A 108 11.81 -7.14 20.62
CA TYR A 108 13.08 -7.25 21.35
C TYR A 108 14.13 -8.10 20.60
N ALA A 109 13.69 -9.09 19.81
CA ALA A 109 14.54 -9.95 18.99
C ALA A 109 15.43 -9.20 17.98
N GLN A 110 15.03 -8.01 17.52
CA GLN A 110 15.78 -7.24 16.52
C GLN A 110 17.16 -6.82 17.00
N ARG A 111 17.31 -6.56 18.30
CA ARG A 111 18.50 -5.96 18.91
C ARG A 111 19.80 -6.73 18.74
N TRP A 112 19.72 -8.03 18.49
CA TRP A 112 20.89 -8.91 18.42
C TRP A 112 21.15 -9.50 17.05
N ILE A 113 20.36 -9.09 16.06
CA ILE A 113 20.57 -9.52 14.69
C ILE A 113 21.68 -8.68 14.08
N THR A 114 22.69 -9.37 13.55
CA THR A 114 23.72 -8.72 12.74
C THR A 114 23.67 -9.24 11.30
N PRO A 115 24.24 -8.49 10.34
CA PRO A 115 24.36 -8.96 8.95
C PRO A 115 25.19 -10.24 8.79
N GLU A 116 26.04 -10.60 9.77
CA GLU A 116 26.92 -11.77 9.70
C GLU A 116 26.32 -13.03 10.32
N VAL A 117 25.63 -12.90 11.45
CA VAL A 117 24.94 -13.99 12.14
C VAL A 117 23.70 -13.43 12.81
N SER A 118 22.53 -13.95 12.43
CA SER A 118 21.27 -13.56 13.04
C SER A 118 20.97 -14.39 14.28
N PHE A 119 21.26 -15.69 14.26
CA PHE A 119 21.14 -16.59 15.41
C PHE A 119 22.24 -17.64 15.40
N TYR A 120 22.81 -17.91 16.57
CA TYR A 120 23.56 -19.14 16.76
C TYR A 120 22.61 -20.28 17.12
N TYR A 121 23.01 -21.52 16.84
CA TYR A 121 22.27 -22.69 17.32
C TYR A 121 23.18 -23.81 17.77
N ALA A 122 22.70 -24.65 18.66
CA ALA A 122 23.47 -25.76 19.20
C ALA A 122 22.63 -27.00 19.49
N PHE A 123 23.31 -28.14 19.52
CA PHE A 123 22.77 -29.44 19.93
C PHE A 123 23.55 -29.95 21.15
N PRO A 124 23.26 -29.45 22.36
CA PRO A 124 23.99 -29.83 23.57
C PRO A 124 24.01 -31.35 23.77
N LYS A 125 25.13 -31.88 24.25
CA LYS A 125 25.26 -33.30 24.62
C LYS A 125 25.02 -33.56 26.10
N GLU A 126 25.03 -32.50 26.90
CA GLU A 126 24.74 -32.48 28.33
C GLU A 126 23.86 -31.25 28.61
N PRO A 127 23.04 -31.25 29.67
CA PRO A 127 22.15 -30.14 29.97
C PRO A 127 22.94 -28.87 30.29
N PRO A 128 22.71 -27.74 29.57
CA PRO A 128 23.36 -26.45 29.85
C PRO A 128 23.28 -26.05 31.32
N SER A 129 24.30 -25.35 31.84
CA SER A 129 24.41 -25.00 33.26
C SER A 129 23.30 -24.05 33.74
N TYR A 130 22.81 -23.19 32.85
CA TYR A 130 21.77 -22.19 33.15
C TYR A 130 20.35 -22.76 33.17
N LEU A 131 20.13 -24.01 32.71
CA LEU A 131 18.81 -24.63 32.70
C LEU A 131 18.22 -24.74 34.10
N THR A 132 16.93 -24.43 34.21
CA THR A 132 16.17 -24.53 35.46
C THR A 132 15.98 -26.00 35.87
N SER A 133 15.45 -26.24 37.07
CA SER A 133 15.19 -27.62 37.52
C SER A 133 14.10 -28.31 36.70
N SER A 134 13.10 -27.57 36.21
CA SER A 134 12.06 -28.12 35.33
C SER A 134 12.66 -28.53 34.00
N ASP A 135 13.46 -27.67 33.36
CA ASP A 135 14.02 -27.94 32.03
C ASP A 135 14.92 -29.18 32.00
N ARG A 136 15.56 -29.49 33.14
CA ARG A 136 16.43 -30.65 33.32
C ARG A 136 15.69 -31.97 33.55
N THR A 137 14.37 -31.95 33.74
CA THR A 137 13.60 -33.15 34.10
C THR A 137 13.55 -34.12 32.91
N ASP A 138 14.14 -35.31 33.08
CA ASP A 138 14.30 -36.33 32.03
C ASP A 138 14.88 -35.79 30.71
N TRP A 139 15.85 -34.89 30.87
CA TRP A 139 16.53 -34.22 29.76
C TRP A 139 17.31 -35.22 28.90
N SER A 140 17.26 -35.05 27.58
CA SER A 140 18.14 -35.77 26.66
C SER A 140 18.50 -34.94 25.43
N ALA A 141 19.68 -35.21 24.87
CA ALA A 141 20.12 -34.61 23.62
C ALA A 141 19.20 -35.04 22.46
N LEU A 142 19.09 -34.19 21.43
CA LEU A 142 18.40 -34.55 20.20
C LEU A 142 19.07 -35.75 19.51
N ASN A 143 18.23 -36.60 18.90
CA ASN A 143 18.70 -37.69 18.04
C ASN A 143 19.00 -37.20 16.61
N ASP A 144 19.67 -38.04 15.81
CA ASP A 144 20.11 -37.67 14.45
C ASP A 144 18.96 -37.23 13.54
N LYS A 145 17.77 -37.83 13.66
CA LYS A 145 16.60 -37.46 12.83
C LYS A 145 16.08 -36.07 13.22
N GLN A 146 15.99 -35.78 14.52
CA GLN A 146 15.59 -34.46 15.01
C GLN A 146 16.57 -33.38 14.57
N ILE A 147 17.88 -33.64 14.68
CA ILE A 147 18.94 -32.72 14.22
C ILE A 147 18.79 -32.40 12.72
N VAL A 148 18.54 -33.42 11.88
CA VAL A 148 18.31 -33.23 10.44
C VAL A 148 17.06 -32.38 10.19
N ALA A 149 15.97 -32.64 10.90
CA ALA A 149 14.74 -31.86 10.78
C ALA A 149 14.95 -30.39 11.19
N VAL A 150 15.62 -30.13 12.32
CA VAL A 150 15.95 -28.77 12.79
C VAL A 150 16.76 -28.02 11.73
N ARG A 151 17.86 -28.59 11.23
CA ARG A 151 18.68 -27.93 10.19
C ARG A 151 17.86 -27.64 8.92
N THR A 152 16.93 -28.52 8.56
CA THR A 152 16.04 -28.33 7.42
C THR A 152 15.05 -27.19 7.64
N ALA A 153 14.45 -27.12 8.83
CA ALA A 153 13.55 -26.04 9.22
C ALA A 153 14.28 -24.68 9.27
N LEU A 154 15.47 -24.61 9.87
CA LEU A 154 16.29 -23.38 9.87
C LEU A 154 16.66 -22.94 8.45
N THR A 155 16.96 -23.87 7.54
CA THR A 155 17.21 -23.55 6.12
C THR A 155 15.96 -22.97 5.45
N PHE A 156 14.78 -23.50 5.77
CA PHE A 156 13.52 -22.95 5.27
C PHE A 156 13.29 -21.53 5.80
N ILE A 157 13.46 -21.28 7.10
CA ILE A 157 13.31 -19.93 7.69
C ILE A 157 14.27 -18.94 7.05
N GLN A 158 15.54 -19.33 6.89
CA GLN A 158 16.53 -18.51 6.18
C GLN A 158 16.07 -18.20 4.75
N SER A 159 15.44 -19.15 4.04
CA SER A 159 14.99 -18.93 2.67
C SER A 159 13.88 -17.87 2.54
N VAL A 160 13.09 -17.62 3.59
CA VAL A 160 11.98 -16.65 3.56
C VAL A 160 12.30 -15.33 4.27
N THR A 161 13.19 -15.33 5.26
CA THR A 161 13.55 -14.12 6.05
C THR A 161 14.95 -13.56 5.77
N GLY A 162 15.87 -14.39 5.27
CA GLY A 162 17.28 -14.01 5.15
C GLY A 162 18.08 -14.17 6.44
N LEU A 163 17.45 -14.57 7.56
CA LEU A 163 18.14 -14.86 8.81
C LEU A 163 19.28 -15.87 8.62
N LEU A 164 20.44 -15.56 9.17
CA LEU A 164 21.63 -16.40 9.08
C LEU A 164 21.81 -17.22 10.36
N PHE A 165 21.70 -18.55 10.23
CA PHE A 165 21.87 -19.49 11.33
C PHE A 165 23.26 -20.12 11.34
N LYS A 166 23.97 -20.04 12.47
CA LYS A 166 25.32 -20.59 12.62
C LYS A 166 25.44 -21.56 13.78
N GLU A 167 25.84 -22.79 13.50
CA GLU A 167 26.07 -23.79 14.56
C GLU A 167 27.23 -23.37 15.46
N THR A 168 27.07 -23.53 16.78
CA THR A 168 28.07 -23.22 17.80
C THR A 168 28.20 -24.35 18.82
N SER A 169 29.30 -24.32 19.57
CA SER A 169 29.49 -25.14 20.78
C SER A 169 29.54 -24.31 22.05
N ASP A 170 29.56 -22.98 21.93
CA ASP A 170 29.49 -22.05 23.05
C ASP A 170 28.03 -21.73 23.34
N LEU A 171 27.52 -22.26 24.46
CA LEU A 171 26.14 -22.07 24.91
C LEU A 171 25.99 -20.84 25.80
N MET A 172 27.09 -20.16 26.16
CA MET A 172 27.08 -18.99 27.05
C MET A 172 27.45 -17.70 26.31
N GLN A 173 27.28 -17.71 24.99
CA GLN A 173 27.29 -16.49 24.19
C GLN A 173 25.84 -16.02 23.96
N PRO A 174 25.60 -14.73 23.69
CA PRO A 174 24.26 -14.23 23.39
C PRO A 174 23.65 -14.91 22.16
N ASN A 175 22.31 -14.99 22.15
CA ASN A 175 21.53 -15.33 20.97
C ASN A 175 21.81 -16.74 20.39
N VAL A 176 21.82 -17.75 21.28
CA VAL A 176 21.98 -19.16 20.93
C VAL A 176 20.68 -19.90 21.14
N ILE A 177 20.20 -20.58 20.11
CA ILE A 177 19.08 -21.51 20.21
C ILE A 177 19.63 -22.89 20.58
N ALA A 178 19.49 -23.32 21.84
CA ALA A 178 19.78 -24.69 22.23
C ALA A 178 18.56 -25.59 22.04
N PHE A 179 18.75 -26.69 21.30
CA PHE A 179 17.69 -27.66 21.06
C PHE A 179 17.89 -28.91 21.91
N ALA A 180 16.85 -29.32 22.65
CA ALA A 180 16.89 -30.52 23.48
C ALA A 180 15.53 -31.23 23.58
N ASN A 181 15.52 -32.39 24.24
CA ASN A 181 14.29 -33.03 24.71
C ASN A 181 14.23 -32.95 26.24
N ASN A 182 13.03 -32.90 26.81
CA ASN A 182 12.78 -33.14 28.23
C ASN A 182 11.37 -33.73 28.43
N GLN A 183 11.01 -34.07 29.66
CA GLN A 183 9.64 -34.52 29.96
C GLN A 183 8.70 -33.31 30.00
N GLN A 184 7.61 -33.37 29.22
CA GLN A 184 6.49 -32.44 29.31
C GLN A 184 5.24 -33.14 29.84
N ASP A 185 4.48 -32.44 30.69
CA ASP A 185 3.25 -33.02 31.26
C ASP A 185 2.03 -32.80 30.35
N ASN A 186 1.97 -31.67 29.61
CA ASN A 186 0.79 -31.28 28.82
C ASN A 186 1.11 -30.61 27.47
N SER A 187 2.36 -30.68 27.00
CA SER A 187 2.74 -30.11 25.70
C SER A 187 3.56 -31.09 24.89
N ALA A 188 3.54 -30.93 23.56
CA ALA A 188 4.43 -31.65 22.65
C ALA A 188 5.82 -30.97 22.56
N GLY A 189 5.93 -29.71 22.97
CA GLY A 189 7.15 -28.93 23.03
C GLY A 189 6.91 -27.60 23.75
N TYR A 190 7.98 -26.87 24.05
CA TYR A 190 7.89 -25.47 24.42
C TYR A 190 9.19 -24.79 24.05
N SER A 191 9.15 -23.47 24.00
CA SER A 191 10.30 -22.63 23.76
C SER A 191 10.19 -21.34 24.54
N TYR A 192 11.33 -20.68 24.71
CA TYR A 192 11.38 -19.33 25.23
C TYR A 192 11.33 -18.32 24.09
N TYR A 193 10.74 -17.15 24.34
CA TYR A 193 10.88 -16.01 23.44
C TYR A 193 12.35 -15.55 23.38
N PRO A 194 12.72 -14.78 22.35
CA PRO A 194 14.00 -14.08 22.31
C PRO A 194 14.23 -13.25 23.58
N ASP A 195 15.39 -13.43 24.22
CA ASP A 195 15.77 -12.77 25.48
C ASP A 195 17.30 -12.57 25.53
N ASP A 196 17.80 -11.58 26.29
CA ASP A 196 19.24 -11.35 26.45
C ASP A 196 19.91 -12.34 27.42
N ALA A 197 19.12 -13.12 28.16
CA ALA A 197 19.60 -14.23 28.96
C ALA A 197 20.01 -15.43 28.10
N PHE A 198 20.92 -16.27 28.62
CA PHE A 198 21.43 -17.44 27.90
C PHE A 198 20.39 -18.51 27.56
N TRP A 199 19.22 -18.49 28.20
CA TRP A 199 18.11 -19.41 27.91
C TRP A 199 17.12 -18.84 26.89
N GLY A 200 17.26 -17.56 26.49
CA GLY A 200 16.41 -16.95 25.48
C GLY A 200 16.41 -17.78 24.20
N SER A 201 15.25 -17.93 23.57
CA SER A 201 15.05 -18.72 22.36
C SER A 201 15.26 -20.25 22.48
N ASP A 202 15.71 -20.80 23.63
CA ASP A 202 15.90 -22.26 23.78
C ASP A 202 14.61 -23.04 23.55
N LEU A 203 14.74 -24.24 22.96
CA LEU A 203 13.61 -25.05 22.47
C LEU A 203 13.71 -26.50 22.96
N PHE A 204 12.62 -26.97 23.53
CA PHE A 204 12.51 -28.32 24.08
C PHE A 204 11.35 -29.09 23.46
N PHE A 205 11.62 -30.30 22.99
CA PHE A 205 10.58 -31.25 22.63
C PHE A 205 10.24 -32.15 23.82
N ASP A 206 8.97 -32.53 23.92
CA ASP A 206 8.60 -33.63 24.80
C ASP A 206 9.31 -34.92 24.35
N ASN A 207 9.77 -35.72 25.31
CA ASN A 207 10.51 -36.95 25.06
C ASN A 207 9.62 -38.15 24.61
N SER A 208 8.36 -37.90 24.25
CA SER A 208 7.47 -38.91 23.67
C SER A 208 8.00 -39.52 22.37
N ARG A 209 7.55 -40.75 22.13
CA ARG A 209 7.87 -41.53 20.92
C ARG A 209 7.50 -40.79 19.62
N LEU A 210 6.47 -39.95 19.63
CA LEU A 210 6.03 -39.21 18.44
C LEU A 210 7.10 -38.20 18.00
N ASN A 211 7.65 -37.44 18.95
CA ASN A 211 8.73 -36.51 18.68
C ASN A 211 10.05 -37.21 18.34
N LEU A 212 10.36 -38.32 19.02
CA LEU A 212 11.59 -39.07 18.80
C LEU A 212 11.65 -39.77 17.42
N ASP A 213 10.51 -40.11 16.80
CA ASP A 213 10.51 -40.64 15.43
C ASP A 213 10.82 -39.56 14.37
N ALA A 214 10.56 -38.29 14.71
CA ALA A 214 11.00 -37.09 14.01
C ALA A 214 10.77 -37.10 12.49
N ARG A 215 9.59 -37.54 12.05
CA ARG A 215 9.24 -37.53 10.62
C ARG A 215 8.76 -36.15 10.20
N THR A 216 9.31 -35.64 9.11
CA THR A 216 9.06 -34.28 8.58
C THR A 216 7.66 -34.09 7.96
N THR A 217 6.81 -35.11 8.01
CA THR A 217 5.41 -35.11 7.54
C THR A 217 4.42 -35.54 8.62
N THR A 218 4.86 -35.51 9.87
CA THR A 218 4.05 -35.89 11.04
C THR A 218 3.88 -34.70 11.98
N TYR A 219 3.15 -34.92 13.06
CA TYR A 219 2.92 -33.92 14.11
C TYR A 219 4.22 -33.27 14.63
N PHE A 220 5.32 -34.03 14.72
CA PHE A 220 6.63 -33.46 15.07
C PHE A 220 7.06 -32.29 14.16
N ALA A 221 6.73 -32.33 12.87
CA ALA A 221 7.06 -31.23 11.96
C ALA A 221 6.27 -29.97 12.31
N LEU A 222 4.97 -30.13 12.62
CA LEU A 222 4.15 -29.02 13.13
C LEU A 222 4.72 -28.49 14.45
N THR A 223 5.01 -29.36 15.43
CA THR A 223 5.61 -28.95 16.70
C THR A 223 6.93 -28.22 16.51
N LEU A 224 7.85 -28.71 15.67
CA LEU A 224 9.11 -28.03 15.38
C LEU A 224 8.90 -26.65 14.76
N MET A 225 8.00 -26.51 13.79
CA MET A 225 7.72 -25.20 13.17
C MET A 225 7.02 -24.25 14.13
N HIS A 226 6.09 -24.75 14.94
CA HIS A 226 5.38 -24.00 15.97
C HIS A 226 6.34 -23.44 17.03
N GLU A 227 7.16 -24.31 17.62
CA GLU A 227 8.14 -23.89 18.63
C GLU A 227 9.22 -22.98 18.04
N LEU A 228 9.63 -23.20 16.78
CA LEU A 228 10.51 -22.25 16.10
C LEU A 228 9.86 -20.88 15.92
N GLY A 229 8.53 -20.82 15.77
CA GLY A 229 7.79 -19.56 15.75
C GLY A 229 8.01 -18.77 17.03
N HIS A 230 7.76 -19.38 18.20
CA HIS A 230 8.01 -18.79 19.51
C HIS A 230 9.49 -18.43 19.74
N THR A 231 10.42 -19.32 19.42
CA THR A 231 11.87 -19.08 19.44
C THR A 231 12.27 -17.85 18.65
N LEU A 232 11.53 -17.52 17.59
CA LEU A 232 11.74 -16.36 16.71
C LEU A 232 10.77 -15.20 17.01
N GLY A 233 10.05 -15.25 18.13
CA GLY A 233 9.22 -14.14 18.60
C GLY A 233 7.73 -14.25 18.31
N LEU A 234 7.22 -15.26 17.61
CA LEU A 234 5.78 -15.35 17.33
C LEU A 234 4.98 -15.83 18.55
N LYS A 235 3.78 -15.29 18.76
CA LYS A 235 2.85 -15.75 19.80
C LYS A 235 1.69 -16.56 19.25
N HIS A 236 0.94 -17.19 20.15
CA HIS A 236 -0.33 -17.80 19.81
C HIS A 236 -1.35 -16.75 19.32
N PRO A 237 -2.20 -17.10 18.33
CA PRO A 237 -3.23 -16.21 17.79
C PRO A 237 -4.52 -16.18 18.63
N PHE A 238 -4.55 -16.81 19.80
CA PHE A 238 -5.73 -16.97 20.67
C PHE A 238 -5.36 -16.75 22.14
N ASP A 239 -6.38 -16.66 23.00
CA ASP A 239 -6.20 -16.55 24.45
C ASP A 239 -5.76 -17.88 25.06
N ASP A 240 -4.48 -17.97 25.39
CA ASP A 240 -3.84 -19.09 26.10
C ASP A 240 -3.58 -18.78 27.58
N SER A 241 -4.13 -17.66 28.09
CA SER A 241 -3.85 -17.20 29.43
C SER A 241 -4.42 -18.15 30.50
N SER A 242 -3.65 -18.35 31.57
CA SER A 242 -4.12 -19.13 32.71
C SER A 242 -5.33 -18.48 33.38
N PRO A 243 -6.27 -19.25 33.96
CA PRO A 243 -7.45 -18.69 34.60
C PRO A 243 -7.11 -17.60 35.63
N GLY A 244 -7.61 -16.39 35.40
CA GLY A 244 -7.37 -15.22 36.24
C GLY A 244 -6.19 -14.34 35.82
N GLN A 245 -5.48 -14.69 34.75
CA GLN A 245 -4.55 -13.81 34.05
C GLN A 245 -5.28 -13.03 32.95
N LYS A 246 -4.71 -11.90 32.56
CA LYS A 246 -5.22 -11.07 31.46
C LYS A 246 -4.73 -11.67 30.14
N ALA A 247 -5.66 -11.91 29.22
CA ALA A 247 -5.34 -12.30 27.85
C ALA A 247 -4.70 -11.12 27.09
N VAL A 248 -3.62 -11.41 26.37
CA VAL A 248 -2.88 -10.40 25.58
C VAL A 248 -3.23 -10.52 24.11
N GLY A 249 -4.22 -9.73 23.71
CA GLY A 249 -4.65 -9.61 22.32
C GLY A 249 -3.71 -8.75 21.45
N PRO A 250 -4.09 -8.48 20.19
CA PRO A 250 -5.29 -9.01 19.55
C PRO A 250 -5.15 -10.49 19.18
N PHE A 251 -6.29 -11.09 18.82
CA PHE A 251 -6.41 -12.49 18.43
C PHE A 251 -7.05 -12.59 17.05
N LEU A 252 -6.77 -13.69 16.34
CA LEU A 252 -7.36 -13.93 15.02
C LEU A 252 -8.86 -14.23 15.14
N ASP A 253 -9.60 -13.94 14.07
CA ASP A 253 -10.96 -14.44 13.90
C ASP A 253 -10.95 -15.98 13.85
N ILE A 254 -11.96 -16.62 14.44
CA ILE A 254 -12.06 -18.09 14.52
C ILE A 254 -12.01 -18.79 13.15
N ARG A 255 -12.32 -18.08 12.04
CA ARG A 255 -12.22 -18.61 10.67
C ARG A 255 -10.78 -18.67 10.15
N GLU A 256 -9.88 -17.88 10.73
CA GLU A 256 -8.46 -17.80 10.40
C GLU A 256 -7.57 -18.48 11.45
N GLU A 257 -8.07 -18.66 12.69
CA GLU A 257 -7.38 -19.32 13.81
C GLU A 257 -7.28 -20.84 13.59
N ASN A 258 -6.41 -21.26 12.66
CA ASN A 258 -6.07 -22.64 12.33
C ASN A 258 -4.72 -22.76 11.59
N THR A 259 -4.14 -23.96 11.59
CA THR A 259 -2.79 -24.19 11.03
C THR A 259 -2.68 -24.07 9.51
N LYS A 260 -3.78 -23.76 8.79
CA LYS A 260 -3.70 -23.36 7.39
C LYS A 260 -3.09 -21.97 7.23
N TRP A 261 -3.37 -21.07 8.18
CA TRP A 261 -3.00 -19.66 8.12
C TRP A 261 -1.84 -19.32 9.04
N THR A 262 -1.73 -20.00 10.19
CA THR A 262 -0.62 -19.86 11.12
C THR A 262 -0.32 -21.16 11.86
N VAL A 263 0.92 -21.65 11.82
CA VAL A 263 1.34 -22.83 12.58
C VAL A 263 1.28 -22.60 14.10
N MET A 264 1.14 -21.34 14.54
CA MET A 264 0.95 -20.95 15.94
C MET A 264 -0.45 -21.30 16.48
N SER A 265 -1.37 -21.75 15.62
CA SER A 265 -2.69 -22.20 16.07
C SER A 265 -2.67 -23.64 16.62
N TYR A 266 -3.55 -23.93 17.59
CA TYR A 266 -3.83 -25.30 18.03
C TYR A 266 -4.95 -25.99 17.22
N ASN A 267 -5.66 -25.26 16.37
CA ASN A 267 -6.68 -25.82 15.49
C ASN A 267 -6.04 -26.38 14.21
N GLU A 268 -5.76 -27.68 14.24
CA GLU A 268 -4.99 -28.36 13.20
C GLU A 268 -5.72 -28.48 11.84
N TRP A 269 -5.00 -28.16 10.77
CA TRP A 269 -5.38 -28.33 9.38
C TRP A 269 -4.26 -29.03 8.59
N PRO A 270 -4.26 -30.38 8.51
CA PRO A 270 -3.21 -31.14 7.82
C PRO A 270 -3.23 -30.92 6.29
N PRO A 271 -2.12 -31.23 5.57
CA PRO A 271 -0.92 -31.95 6.04
C PRO A 271 0.10 -31.08 6.78
N TYR A 272 0.86 -31.69 7.69
CA TYR A 272 2.00 -31.05 8.35
C TYR A 272 3.28 -31.12 7.50
N GLY A 273 4.13 -30.11 7.62
CA GLY A 273 5.41 -30.03 6.94
C GLY A 273 6.38 -29.09 7.65
N LEU A 274 7.63 -29.06 7.19
CA LEU A 274 8.64 -28.11 7.65
C LEU A 274 8.54 -26.80 6.86
N ASN A 275 7.38 -26.14 7.03
CA ASN A 275 7.06 -24.88 6.37
C ASN A 275 6.22 -24.02 7.33
N MET A 276 6.34 -22.71 7.16
CA MET A 276 5.51 -21.72 7.82
C MET A 276 4.27 -21.43 6.97
N ALA A 277 3.14 -21.11 7.60
CA ALA A 277 1.92 -20.72 6.90
C ALA A 277 1.98 -19.22 6.52
N PRO A 278 1.05 -18.71 5.68
CA PRO A 278 1.15 -17.34 5.16
C PRO A 278 1.26 -16.25 6.22
N PHE A 279 0.51 -16.33 7.33
CA PHE A 279 0.57 -15.30 8.37
C PHE A 279 1.86 -15.38 9.17
N ASP A 280 2.40 -16.59 9.39
CA ASP A 280 3.71 -16.77 10.04
C ASP A 280 4.82 -16.15 9.19
N ILE A 281 4.80 -16.35 7.86
CA ILE A 281 5.78 -15.75 6.95
C ILE A 281 5.65 -14.22 6.99
N ALA A 282 4.44 -13.68 6.93
CA ALA A 282 4.21 -12.24 7.00
C ALA A 282 4.71 -11.65 8.33
N ALA A 283 4.47 -12.32 9.47
CA ALA A 283 4.92 -11.88 10.78
C ALA A 283 6.44 -11.98 10.93
N LEU A 284 7.06 -13.07 10.45
CA LEU A 284 8.51 -13.21 10.44
C LEU A 284 9.19 -12.20 9.52
N GLN A 285 8.59 -11.83 8.39
CA GLN A 285 9.13 -10.82 7.48
C GLN A 285 8.88 -9.39 7.97
N TYR A 286 7.81 -9.16 8.73
CA TYR A 286 7.66 -7.92 9.49
C TYR A 286 8.83 -7.75 10.45
N LEU A 287 9.14 -8.79 11.25
CA LEU A 287 10.27 -8.77 12.18
C LEU A 287 11.60 -8.66 11.42
N TYR A 288 11.90 -9.59 10.51
CA TYR A 288 13.27 -9.82 10.03
C TYR A 288 13.52 -9.39 8.58
N GLY A 289 12.50 -8.90 7.90
CA GLY A 289 12.52 -8.66 6.45
C GLY A 289 12.36 -9.94 5.62
N PRO A 290 11.98 -9.82 4.35
CA PRO A 290 12.11 -10.92 3.38
C PRO A 290 13.58 -11.21 3.09
N ASN A 291 13.89 -12.46 2.71
CA ASN A 291 15.25 -12.80 2.30
C ASN A 291 15.65 -12.00 1.05
N PRO A 292 16.69 -11.13 1.10
CA PRO A 292 17.06 -10.26 -0.01
C PRO A 292 17.66 -11.00 -1.22
N THR A 293 17.91 -12.31 -1.08
CA THR A 293 18.42 -13.18 -2.16
C THR A 293 17.37 -14.15 -2.70
N ALA A 294 16.20 -14.22 -2.06
CA ALA A 294 15.09 -15.00 -2.57
C ALA A 294 14.36 -14.16 -3.63
N ARG A 295 14.13 -14.76 -4.81
CA ARG A 295 13.47 -14.07 -5.93
C ARG A 295 14.18 -12.77 -6.35
N ALA A 296 15.51 -12.73 -6.21
CA ALA A 296 16.30 -11.52 -6.43
C ALA A 296 16.40 -11.03 -7.91
N GLY A 297 15.54 -11.54 -8.80
CA GLY A 297 15.49 -11.16 -10.21
C GLY A 297 14.27 -10.30 -10.50
N ASP A 298 14.04 -9.95 -11.77
CA ASP A 298 12.81 -9.25 -12.15
C ASP A 298 11.66 -10.28 -12.20
N ASP A 299 10.87 -10.34 -11.14
CA ASP A 299 9.86 -11.38 -10.93
C ASP A 299 8.44 -10.89 -11.29
N ARG A 300 7.58 -11.82 -11.73
CA ARG A 300 6.20 -11.52 -12.16
C ARG A 300 5.18 -12.29 -11.34
N TYR A 301 4.35 -11.56 -10.61
CA TYR A 301 3.28 -12.04 -9.75
C TYR A 301 1.93 -11.96 -10.45
N VAL A 302 1.51 -13.04 -11.11
CA VAL A 302 0.25 -13.08 -11.86
C VAL A 302 -0.94 -13.31 -10.93
N LEU A 303 -1.89 -12.38 -10.93
CA LEU A 303 -3.15 -12.51 -10.21
C LEU A 303 -4.15 -13.34 -11.01
N THR A 304 -4.66 -14.43 -10.44
CA THR A 304 -5.60 -15.35 -11.13
C THR A 304 -7.01 -15.36 -10.55
N GLY A 305 -7.25 -14.66 -9.44
CA GLY A 305 -8.48 -14.75 -8.64
C GLY A 305 -8.67 -16.11 -7.95
N GLY A 306 -9.67 -16.19 -7.06
CA GLY A 306 -10.11 -17.40 -6.37
C GLY A 306 -9.30 -17.81 -5.12
N ALA A 307 -8.33 -17.00 -4.69
CA ALA A 307 -7.57 -17.22 -3.46
C ALA A 307 -6.97 -15.92 -2.91
N ALA A 308 -6.69 -15.89 -1.61
CA ALA A 308 -5.87 -14.84 -0.98
C ALA A 308 -4.41 -14.97 -1.45
N GLN A 309 -3.75 -13.84 -1.69
CA GLN A 309 -2.38 -13.78 -2.19
C GLN A 309 -1.52 -12.91 -1.27
N PHE A 310 -0.46 -13.51 -0.72
CA PHE A 310 0.54 -12.87 0.14
C PHE A 310 1.84 -12.77 -0.65
N ILE A 311 2.06 -11.61 -1.24
CA ILE A 311 3.18 -11.34 -2.13
C ILE A 311 4.36 -10.85 -1.30
N TRP A 312 5.54 -11.38 -1.58
CA TRP A 312 6.78 -10.91 -0.99
C TRP A 312 7.91 -11.21 -1.97
N ASP A 313 8.88 -10.31 -2.02
CA ASP A 313 10.08 -10.42 -2.84
C ASP A 313 11.29 -9.93 -2.04
N GLY A 314 12.47 -10.45 -2.39
CA GLY A 314 13.74 -10.06 -1.81
C GLY A 314 14.44 -8.92 -2.55
N ALA A 315 14.34 -8.84 -3.88
CA ALA A 315 14.97 -7.80 -4.70
C ALA A 315 14.61 -7.98 -6.18
N GLY A 316 14.66 -6.90 -6.96
CA GLY A 316 14.40 -7.01 -8.38
C GLY A 316 13.75 -5.74 -8.88
N ARG A 317 13.32 -5.75 -10.14
CA ARG A 317 12.22 -4.90 -10.58
C ARG A 317 11.02 -5.78 -10.86
N ASP A 318 10.05 -5.76 -9.96
CA ASP A 318 8.99 -6.74 -9.90
C ASP A 318 7.66 -6.20 -10.41
N LEU A 319 6.83 -7.10 -10.95
CA LEU A 319 5.53 -6.76 -11.51
C LEU A 319 4.41 -7.58 -10.85
N ILE A 320 3.41 -6.90 -10.30
CA ILE A 320 2.10 -7.49 -10.06
C ILE A 320 1.25 -7.38 -11.33
N ASP A 321 0.76 -8.50 -11.82
CA ASP A 321 0.10 -8.59 -13.12
C ASP A 321 -1.32 -9.14 -13.02
N GLY A 322 -2.28 -8.22 -13.10
CA GLY A 322 -3.71 -8.49 -13.16
C GLY A 322 -4.27 -8.63 -14.58
N SER A 323 -3.45 -8.65 -15.63
CA SER A 323 -3.90 -8.50 -17.04
C SER A 323 -4.86 -9.57 -17.54
N SER A 324 -5.03 -10.67 -16.80
CA SER A 324 -5.96 -11.75 -17.13
C SER A 324 -7.35 -11.59 -16.50
N LEU A 325 -7.51 -10.62 -15.59
CA LEU A 325 -8.72 -10.43 -14.80
C LEU A 325 -9.71 -9.52 -15.55
N MET A 326 -10.99 -9.89 -15.47
CA MET A 326 -12.11 -9.11 -16.04
C MET A 326 -12.85 -8.29 -14.99
N GLN A 327 -12.54 -8.51 -13.72
CA GLN A 327 -13.15 -7.81 -12.60
C GLN A 327 -12.35 -6.52 -12.35
N PRO A 328 -13.00 -5.44 -11.88
CA PRO A 328 -12.25 -4.28 -11.39
C PRO A 328 -11.37 -4.70 -10.22
N MET A 329 -10.23 -4.05 -10.04
CA MET A 329 -9.32 -4.30 -8.94
C MET A 329 -9.04 -3.02 -8.17
N HIS A 330 -8.69 -3.15 -6.89
CA HIS A 330 -8.19 -2.06 -6.06
C HIS A 330 -6.85 -2.51 -5.48
N LEU A 331 -5.77 -2.16 -6.17
CA LEU A 331 -4.42 -2.64 -5.92
C LEU A 331 -3.51 -1.48 -5.54
N SER A 332 -2.73 -1.70 -4.49
CA SER A 332 -1.67 -0.81 -4.04
C SER A 332 -0.33 -1.56 -4.00
N LEU A 333 0.72 -0.90 -4.48
CA LEU A 333 2.10 -1.37 -4.36
C LEU A 333 2.74 -1.01 -3.00
N GLU A 334 2.00 -0.33 -2.12
CA GLU A 334 2.46 -0.10 -0.76
C GLU A 334 2.43 -1.39 0.07
N GLU A 335 3.52 -1.63 0.78
CA GLU A 335 3.63 -2.73 1.73
C GLU A 335 2.55 -2.68 2.83
N GLY A 336 2.14 -3.85 3.32
CA GLY A 336 1.16 -4.00 4.40
C GLY A 336 -0.27 -3.59 4.03
N VAL A 337 -0.51 -3.04 2.83
CA VAL A 337 -1.84 -2.64 2.40
C VAL A 337 -2.68 -3.85 2.00
N TRP A 338 -3.96 -3.80 2.35
CA TRP A 338 -4.96 -4.79 1.96
C TRP A 338 -5.62 -4.36 0.65
N SER A 339 -5.20 -4.99 -0.43
CA SER A 339 -5.72 -4.85 -1.79
C SER A 339 -6.75 -5.95 -2.11
N TRP A 340 -7.56 -5.77 -3.14
CA TRP A 340 -8.55 -6.79 -3.53
C TRP A 340 -8.87 -6.78 -5.02
N ILE A 341 -9.33 -7.93 -5.51
CA ILE A 341 -9.95 -8.12 -6.81
C ILE A 341 -11.47 -8.10 -6.62
N GLY A 342 -12.19 -7.45 -7.52
CA GLY A 342 -13.63 -7.23 -7.45
C GLY A 342 -14.01 -5.90 -6.79
N SER A 343 -15.30 -5.74 -6.52
CA SER A 343 -15.87 -4.43 -6.14
C SER A 343 -15.71 -4.03 -4.68
N LYS A 344 -15.22 -4.92 -3.81
CA LYS A 344 -15.04 -4.61 -2.39
C LYS A 344 -14.02 -5.52 -1.70
N GLN A 345 -13.38 -4.96 -0.68
CA GLN A 345 -12.61 -5.70 0.31
C GLN A 345 -13.49 -6.70 1.07
N ALA A 346 -12.94 -7.89 1.36
CA ALA A 346 -13.59 -8.89 2.19
C ALA A 346 -13.48 -8.56 3.69
N LEU A 347 -14.12 -9.35 4.54
CA LEU A 347 -14.04 -9.17 5.99
C LEU A 347 -12.71 -9.67 6.57
N LEU A 348 -12.10 -10.67 5.93
CA LEU A 348 -10.88 -11.34 6.38
C LEU A 348 -9.88 -11.44 5.22
N ILE A 349 -8.59 -11.21 5.48
CA ILE A 349 -7.53 -11.22 4.47
C ILE A 349 -7.39 -12.61 3.84
N SER A 350 -7.76 -13.66 4.59
CA SER A 350 -7.71 -15.04 4.12
C SER A 350 -8.76 -15.41 3.07
N GLN A 351 -9.73 -14.54 2.80
CA GLN A 351 -10.79 -14.82 1.84
C GLN A 351 -10.28 -14.75 0.39
N GLU A 352 -11.05 -15.32 -0.52
CA GLU A 352 -10.72 -15.27 -1.96
C GLU A 352 -10.58 -13.82 -2.43
N ASP A 353 -9.75 -13.62 -3.45
CA ASP A 353 -9.59 -12.35 -4.16
C ASP A 353 -9.00 -11.21 -3.30
N GLN A 354 -8.39 -11.53 -2.16
CA GLN A 354 -7.64 -10.57 -1.36
C GLN A 354 -6.15 -10.64 -1.68
N VAL A 355 -5.48 -9.49 -1.66
CA VAL A 355 -4.06 -9.36 -2.02
C VAL A 355 -3.38 -8.48 -0.99
N THR A 356 -2.17 -8.85 -0.57
CA THR A 356 -1.30 -7.99 0.23
C THR A 356 0.15 -8.19 -0.17
N ILE A 357 0.95 -7.14 -0.02
CA ILE A 357 2.40 -7.18 -0.11
C ILE A 357 2.93 -7.21 1.32
N ASN A 358 3.73 -8.21 1.66
CA ASN A 358 4.29 -8.32 3.01
C ASN A 358 5.20 -7.12 3.31
N ILE A 359 5.27 -6.77 4.60
CA ILE A 359 6.10 -5.67 5.07
C ILE A 359 7.58 -5.98 4.76
N ASN A 360 8.31 -4.94 4.38
CA ASN A 360 9.67 -4.87 3.88
C ASN A 360 9.87 -5.44 2.46
N THR A 361 8.81 -5.73 1.71
CA THR A 361 8.89 -5.99 0.26
C THR A 361 8.60 -4.73 -0.54
N VAL A 362 9.40 -4.49 -1.58
CA VAL A 362 9.15 -3.45 -2.58
C VAL A 362 8.77 -4.13 -3.89
N ILE A 363 7.70 -3.66 -4.52
CA ILE A 363 7.30 -4.03 -5.88
C ILE A 363 7.21 -2.73 -6.69
N GLU A 364 7.80 -2.70 -7.86
CA GLU A 364 7.94 -1.48 -8.66
C GLU A 364 6.79 -1.29 -9.64
N ASP A 365 6.27 -2.36 -10.24
CA ASP A 365 5.36 -2.25 -11.37
C ASP A 365 4.01 -2.94 -11.10
N LEU A 366 2.95 -2.36 -11.64
CA LEU A 366 1.59 -2.84 -11.50
C LEU A 366 0.86 -2.76 -12.83
N ARG A 367 0.23 -3.87 -13.21
CA ARG A 367 -0.61 -3.96 -14.40
C ARG A 367 -2.03 -4.35 -14.05
N GLY A 368 -2.98 -3.50 -14.42
CA GLY A 368 -4.41 -3.73 -14.36
C GLY A 368 -4.90 -4.80 -15.35
N GLY A 369 -6.19 -5.05 -15.28
CA GLY A 369 -6.94 -6.05 -16.03
C GLY A 369 -7.78 -5.42 -17.13
N MET A 370 -8.98 -5.97 -17.35
CA MET A 370 -9.98 -5.44 -18.30
C MET A 370 -11.12 -4.70 -17.59
N GLY A 371 -11.01 -4.54 -16.27
CA GLY A 371 -12.00 -3.86 -15.43
C GLY A 371 -11.72 -2.37 -15.33
N ASN A 372 -12.53 -1.65 -14.57
CA ASN A 372 -12.20 -0.28 -14.18
C ASN A 372 -11.38 -0.36 -12.90
N ASP A 373 -10.06 -0.26 -13.02
CA ASP A 373 -9.14 -0.57 -11.95
C ASP A 373 -8.70 0.68 -11.19
N TRP A 374 -8.43 0.51 -9.91
CA TRP A 374 -7.75 1.49 -9.08
C TRP A 374 -6.36 0.96 -8.77
N LEU A 375 -5.35 1.65 -9.29
CA LEU A 375 -3.95 1.27 -9.22
C LEU A 375 -3.19 2.37 -8.47
N HIS A 376 -2.55 2.01 -7.36
CA HIS A 376 -1.75 2.91 -6.55
C HIS A 376 -0.32 2.39 -6.47
N GLY A 377 0.66 3.24 -6.78
CA GLY A 377 2.08 2.94 -6.67
C GLY A 377 2.57 3.03 -5.22
N ASN A 378 3.84 3.36 -5.02
CA ASN A 378 4.46 3.48 -3.71
C ASN A 378 5.51 4.60 -3.71
N GLN A 379 6.54 4.51 -2.88
CA GLN A 379 7.57 5.54 -2.76
C GLN A 379 8.69 5.47 -3.81
N VAL A 380 8.75 4.39 -4.61
CA VAL A 380 9.77 4.22 -5.66
C VAL A 380 9.18 4.53 -7.04
N ALA A 381 10.04 4.72 -8.04
CA ALA A 381 9.57 4.98 -9.40
C ALA A 381 8.79 3.78 -9.95
N ASN A 382 7.48 3.96 -10.19
CA ASN A 382 6.60 2.89 -10.62
C ASN A 382 6.25 2.95 -12.11
N LEU A 383 5.98 1.79 -12.73
CA LEU A 383 5.20 1.68 -13.96
C LEU A 383 3.80 1.16 -13.61
N LEU A 384 2.79 2.00 -13.80
CA LEU A 384 1.38 1.62 -13.66
C LEU A 384 0.73 1.56 -15.05
N GLU A 385 0.26 0.38 -15.45
CA GLU A 385 -0.51 0.17 -16.70
C GLU A 385 -1.96 -0.19 -16.36
N GLY A 386 -2.94 0.67 -16.66
CA GLY A 386 -4.37 0.42 -16.45
C GLY A 386 -4.86 -0.74 -17.32
N GLY A 387 -4.80 -0.57 -18.64
CA GLY A 387 -5.29 -1.55 -19.60
C GLY A 387 -6.58 -1.06 -20.26
N PRO A 388 -7.47 -1.96 -20.69
CA PRO A 388 -8.82 -1.59 -21.07
C PRO A 388 -9.70 -1.36 -19.85
N GLY A 389 -10.50 -0.29 -19.86
CA GLY A 389 -11.32 0.09 -18.71
C GLY A 389 -11.23 1.59 -18.46
N ASN A 390 -12.04 2.10 -17.54
CA ASN A 390 -11.86 3.46 -17.04
C ASN A 390 -11.05 3.38 -15.75
N ASP A 391 -9.74 3.51 -15.85
CA ASP A 391 -8.82 3.24 -14.74
C ASP A 391 -8.47 4.50 -13.96
N THR A 392 -8.12 4.33 -12.69
CA THR A 392 -7.63 5.39 -11.79
C THR A 392 -6.24 5.03 -11.30
N LEU A 393 -5.25 5.83 -11.69
CA LEU A 393 -3.84 5.61 -11.43
C LEU A 393 -3.29 6.70 -10.50
N THR A 394 -2.69 6.29 -9.39
CA THR A 394 -1.97 7.19 -8.46
C THR A 394 -0.52 6.72 -8.39
N GLY A 395 0.43 7.54 -8.85
CA GLY A 395 1.85 7.16 -8.88
C GLY A 395 2.46 6.97 -7.49
N GLY A 396 2.16 7.88 -6.57
CA GLY A 396 2.79 7.90 -5.25
C GLY A 396 3.91 8.94 -5.21
N LEU A 397 5.04 8.60 -4.57
CA LEU A 397 6.26 9.42 -4.61
C LEU A 397 7.21 8.81 -5.65
N GLY A 398 8.20 9.59 -6.09
CA GLY A 398 9.14 9.14 -7.12
C GLY A 398 8.84 9.74 -8.49
N ASN A 399 9.37 9.13 -9.54
CA ASN A 399 9.14 9.57 -10.93
C ASN A 399 8.45 8.45 -11.66
N ASP A 400 7.13 8.55 -11.80
CA ASP A 400 6.29 7.46 -12.23
C ASP A 400 5.98 7.51 -13.72
N SER A 401 5.61 6.35 -14.25
CA SER A 401 5.15 6.17 -15.62
C SER A 401 3.73 5.62 -15.57
N LEU A 402 2.75 6.49 -15.82
CA LEU A 402 1.33 6.15 -15.75
C LEU A 402 0.78 6.00 -17.17
N ILE A 403 0.35 4.78 -17.49
CA ILE A 403 -0.29 4.43 -18.76
C ILE A 403 -1.73 4.05 -18.46
N GLY A 404 -2.71 4.89 -18.82
CA GLY A 404 -4.13 4.55 -18.64
C GLY A 404 -4.52 3.40 -19.55
N GLY A 405 -4.64 3.67 -20.84
CA GLY A 405 -4.82 2.62 -21.85
C GLY A 405 -6.02 2.91 -22.74
N GLU A 406 -6.94 1.96 -22.85
CA GLU A 406 -8.20 2.17 -23.56
C GLU A 406 -9.31 2.52 -22.57
N GLY A 407 -9.86 3.73 -22.66
CA GLY A 407 -11.01 4.12 -21.87
C GLY A 407 -10.96 5.58 -21.48
N LEU A 408 -11.63 5.93 -20.38
CA LEU A 408 -11.53 7.25 -19.76
C LEU A 408 -10.71 7.12 -18.47
N ASP A 409 -9.42 7.42 -18.57
CA ASP A 409 -8.45 7.15 -17.51
C ASP A 409 -8.09 8.40 -16.71
N TRP A 410 -7.87 8.17 -15.43
CA TRP A 410 -7.56 9.19 -14.42
C TRP A 410 -6.15 9.03 -13.88
N ALA A 411 -5.36 10.09 -13.92
CA ALA A 411 -4.17 10.23 -13.08
C ALA A 411 -4.48 11.09 -11.85
N VAL A 412 -4.18 10.63 -10.65
CA VAL A 412 -4.52 11.32 -9.39
C VAL A 412 -3.25 11.84 -8.71
N PHE A 413 -3.29 13.11 -8.29
CA PHE A 413 -2.24 13.77 -7.54
C PHE A 413 -2.80 14.46 -6.30
N GLU A 414 -2.28 14.11 -5.13
CA GLU A 414 -2.70 14.67 -3.83
C GLU A 414 -2.13 16.07 -3.55
N THR A 415 -2.02 16.91 -4.59
CA THR A 415 -1.56 18.28 -4.50
C THR A 415 -2.55 19.23 -5.12
N LYS A 416 -2.44 20.53 -4.88
CA LYS A 416 -3.28 21.53 -5.57
C LYS A 416 -2.78 21.72 -6.98
N ARG A 417 -3.68 21.97 -7.94
CA ARG A 417 -3.33 22.23 -9.35
C ARG A 417 -2.27 23.31 -9.49
N ALA A 418 -2.31 24.36 -8.66
CA ALA A 418 -1.35 25.47 -8.69
C ALA A 418 0.08 25.08 -8.29
N SER A 419 0.26 23.97 -7.56
CA SER A 419 1.56 23.44 -7.15
C SER A 419 2.20 22.54 -8.20
N ALA A 420 1.43 22.11 -9.21
CA ALA A 420 1.87 21.21 -10.26
C ALA A 420 2.13 21.97 -11.58
N ASN A 421 3.23 21.62 -12.25
CA ASN A 421 3.49 22.06 -13.60
C ASN A 421 3.09 20.95 -14.59
N LEU A 422 2.03 21.20 -15.36
CA LEU A 422 1.57 20.30 -16.41
C LEU A 422 2.24 20.71 -17.72
N ILE A 423 2.94 19.78 -18.35
CA ILE A 423 3.74 20.00 -19.55
C ILE A 423 3.22 19.08 -20.65
N ALA A 424 2.68 19.67 -21.71
CA ALA A 424 2.28 18.92 -22.89
C ALA A 424 3.46 18.70 -23.85
N SER A 425 3.54 17.49 -24.38
CA SER A 425 4.49 17.02 -25.39
C SER A 425 5.92 17.49 -25.14
N VAL A 426 6.77 16.60 -24.62
CA VAL A 426 8.21 16.80 -24.72
C VAL A 426 8.52 17.01 -26.23
N PRO A 427 9.26 18.05 -26.64
CA PRO A 427 9.50 18.33 -28.07
C PRO A 427 9.94 17.07 -28.79
N SER A 428 9.51 16.86 -30.04
CA SER A 428 9.61 15.60 -30.82
C SER A 428 10.97 14.87 -30.88
N GLY A 429 12.06 15.45 -30.35
CA GLY A 429 13.35 14.79 -30.12
C GLY A 429 13.63 14.32 -28.68
N ALA A 430 12.68 14.48 -27.76
CA ALA A 430 12.78 14.18 -26.33
C ALA A 430 11.56 13.41 -25.77
N GLN A 431 10.62 13.01 -26.62
CA GLN A 431 9.53 12.11 -26.23
C GLN A 431 10.13 10.75 -25.81
N THR A 432 9.87 10.37 -24.57
CA THR A 432 10.13 9.03 -24.07
C THR A 432 9.03 8.10 -24.57
N SER A 433 9.43 6.90 -24.96
CA SER A 433 8.51 5.84 -25.36
C SER A 433 8.84 4.59 -24.58
N MET A 434 7.83 3.84 -24.18
CA MET A 434 8.04 2.56 -23.52
C MET A 434 7.14 1.48 -24.09
N PHE A 435 7.61 0.23 -24.05
CA PHE A 435 6.80 -0.90 -24.46
C PHE A 435 5.73 -1.16 -23.40
N SER A 436 4.46 -1.00 -23.77
CA SER A 436 3.35 -1.47 -22.96
C SER A 436 3.02 -2.90 -23.36
N ALA A 437 3.07 -3.82 -22.41
CA ALA A 437 2.73 -5.20 -22.70
C ALA A 437 1.20 -5.40 -22.83
N ASN A 438 0.40 -4.51 -22.22
CA ASN A 438 -1.06 -4.49 -22.43
C ASN A 438 -1.41 -4.25 -23.90
N THR A 439 -0.75 -3.30 -24.57
CA THR A 439 -0.99 -3.01 -26.00
C THR A 439 -0.13 -3.85 -26.95
N GLY A 440 0.95 -4.46 -26.45
CA GLY A 440 1.95 -5.13 -27.27
C GLY A 440 2.75 -4.17 -28.18
N SER A 441 2.82 -2.89 -27.81
CA SER A 441 3.40 -1.83 -28.64
C SER A 441 4.08 -0.74 -27.81
N ASN A 442 4.90 0.10 -28.46
CA ASN A 442 5.49 1.25 -27.79
C ASN A 442 4.45 2.36 -27.66
N VAL A 443 4.25 2.83 -26.42
CA VAL A 443 3.40 3.96 -26.06
C VAL A 443 4.28 5.22 -25.95
N LEU A 444 3.74 6.35 -26.38
CA LEU A 444 4.40 7.66 -26.30
C LEU A 444 3.85 8.44 -25.12
N PHE A 445 4.74 8.96 -24.28
CA PHE A 445 4.37 9.87 -23.19
C PHE A 445 4.13 11.28 -23.73
N ASN A 446 2.86 11.68 -23.71
CA ASN A 446 2.42 12.95 -24.28
C ASN A 446 2.30 14.05 -23.23
N TRP A 447 2.32 13.70 -21.95
CA TRP A 447 2.20 14.67 -20.86
C TRP A 447 3.18 14.35 -19.74
N GLN A 448 3.59 15.40 -19.04
CA GLN A 448 4.33 15.28 -17.77
C GLN A 448 3.68 16.14 -16.70
N VAL A 449 3.62 15.62 -15.49
CA VAL A 449 3.23 16.36 -14.30
C VAL A 449 4.46 16.49 -13.42
N ARG A 450 4.88 17.73 -13.14
CA ARG A 450 6.02 18.01 -12.28
C ARG A 450 5.57 18.67 -10.98
N ILE A 451 5.90 18.04 -9.86
CA ILE A 451 5.60 18.53 -8.51
C ILE A 451 6.94 18.61 -7.76
N GLY A 452 7.41 19.82 -7.50
CA GLY A 452 8.75 20.02 -6.93
C GLY A 452 9.86 19.43 -7.82
N SER A 453 10.55 18.41 -7.30
CA SER A 453 11.61 17.67 -7.99
C SER A 453 11.12 16.44 -8.76
N GLU A 454 9.92 15.95 -8.46
CA GLU A 454 9.34 14.74 -9.04
C GLU A 454 8.69 15.06 -10.39
N THR A 455 8.77 14.13 -11.32
CA THR A 455 8.24 14.26 -12.68
C THR A 455 7.66 12.94 -13.15
N ASP A 456 6.34 12.91 -13.25
CA ASP A 456 5.59 11.75 -13.71
C ASP A 456 5.25 11.89 -15.18
N GLN A 457 5.30 10.78 -15.90
CA GLN A 457 5.01 10.70 -17.32
C GLN A 457 3.65 10.06 -17.53
N LEU A 458 2.78 10.71 -18.32
CA LEU A 458 1.42 10.25 -18.57
C LEU A 458 1.22 9.90 -20.04
N ALA A 459 0.63 8.73 -20.29
CA ALA A 459 0.23 8.27 -21.60
C ALA A 459 -1.17 7.64 -21.56
N GLY A 460 -2.00 7.93 -22.55
CA GLY A 460 -3.40 7.44 -22.57
C GLY A 460 -4.15 7.83 -21.29
N ILE A 461 -3.97 9.08 -20.83
CA ILE A 461 -4.70 9.63 -19.68
C ILE A 461 -5.54 10.79 -20.20
N GLU A 462 -6.86 10.72 -20.00
CA GLU A 462 -7.81 11.74 -20.43
C GLU A 462 -8.05 12.77 -19.33
N ARG A 463 -7.87 12.39 -18.07
CA ARG A 463 -8.24 13.18 -16.90
C ARG A 463 -7.12 13.20 -15.86
N ILE A 464 -6.86 14.37 -15.28
CA ILE A 464 -6.03 14.52 -14.09
C ILE A 464 -6.88 15.02 -12.93
N ALA A 465 -6.77 14.34 -11.79
CA ALA A 465 -7.29 14.80 -10.52
C ALA A 465 -6.21 15.46 -9.66
N PHE A 466 -6.49 16.68 -9.20
CA PHE A 466 -5.74 17.36 -8.12
C PHE A 466 -6.60 17.43 -6.86
N SER A 467 -6.05 17.85 -5.73
CA SER A 467 -6.85 18.04 -4.49
C SER A 467 -7.94 19.13 -4.56
N ASP A 468 -7.90 20.01 -5.57
CA ASP A 468 -8.80 21.17 -5.69
C ASP A 468 -9.55 21.29 -7.02
N LEU A 469 -8.98 20.82 -8.14
CA LEU A 469 -9.51 20.98 -9.50
C LEU A 469 -9.13 19.84 -10.42
N ALA A 470 -9.89 19.68 -11.51
CA ALA A 470 -9.68 18.71 -12.58
C ALA A 470 -9.01 19.31 -13.80
N CYS A 471 -8.31 18.46 -14.55
CA CYS A 471 -7.79 18.80 -15.86
C CYS A 471 -8.17 17.75 -16.90
N ALA A 472 -8.79 18.16 -18.00
CA ALA A 472 -9.00 17.30 -19.16
C ALA A 472 -7.83 17.48 -20.15
N LEU A 473 -7.16 16.37 -20.49
CA LEU A 473 -5.98 16.32 -21.36
C LEU A 473 -6.30 15.96 -22.81
N ASP A 474 -7.50 15.42 -23.07
CA ASP A 474 -8.07 15.14 -24.39
C ASP A 474 -8.50 16.43 -25.11
N VAL A 475 -7.55 17.36 -25.25
CA VAL A 475 -7.72 18.69 -25.85
C VAL A 475 -8.09 18.66 -27.33
N ASP A 476 -7.83 17.54 -28.01
CA ASP A 476 -8.23 17.29 -29.40
C ASP A 476 -9.39 16.26 -29.48
N GLY A 477 -9.90 15.79 -28.34
CA GLY A 477 -11.03 14.86 -28.22
C GLY A 477 -12.25 15.51 -27.57
N HIS A 478 -13.05 14.72 -26.86
CA HIS A 478 -14.32 15.16 -26.26
C HIS A 478 -14.16 16.35 -25.31
N GLY A 479 -13.07 16.41 -24.55
CA GLY A 479 -12.76 17.55 -23.69
C GLY A 479 -12.59 18.86 -24.45
N GLY A 480 -11.78 18.84 -25.50
CA GLY A 480 -11.60 19.95 -26.43
C GLY A 480 -12.88 20.39 -27.11
N GLU A 481 -13.62 19.43 -27.67
CA GLU A 481 -14.90 19.65 -28.36
C GLU A 481 -15.90 20.35 -27.43
N ALA A 482 -16.08 19.85 -26.21
CA ALA A 482 -16.98 20.43 -25.21
C ALA A 482 -16.61 21.89 -24.92
N TYR A 483 -15.33 22.14 -24.66
CA TYR A 483 -14.83 23.47 -24.37
C TYR A 483 -15.07 24.44 -25.54
N GLN A 484 -14.78 24.02 -26.76
CA GLN A 484 -14.99 24.82 -27.98
C GLN A 484 -16.47 25.07 -28.23
N ALA A 485 -17.36 24.07 -28.13
CA ALA A 485 -18.80 24.29 -28.31
C ALA A 485 -19.37 25.26 -27.27
N LEU A 486 -18.97 25.14 -26.01
CA LEU A 486 -19.39 26.10 -24.98
C LEU A 486 -18.91 27.53 -25.31
N ALA A 487 -17.68 27.67 -25.79
CA ALA A 487 -17.12 28.95 -26.21
C ALA A 487 -17.89 29.55 -27.40
N LEU A 488 -18.20 28.73 -28.41
CA LEU A 488 -18.93 29.13 -29.60
C LEU A 488 -20.39 29.49 -29.29
N LEU A 489 -21.07 28.74 -28.43
CA LEU A 489 -22.49 28.94 -28.12
C LEU A 489 -22.73 30.07 -27.11
N PHE A 490 -21.91 30.16 -26.05
CA PHE A 490 -22.16 31.05 -24.91
C PHE A 490 -21.09 32.13 -24.70
N GLY A 491 -19.95 32.02 -25.37
CA GLY A 491 -18.83 32.96 -25.23
C GLY A 491 -17.92 32.68 -24.04
N LYS A 492 -16.76 33.35 -24.02
CA LYS A 492 -15.66 33.12 -23.06
C LYS A 492 -16.09 33.21 -21.58
N SER A 493 -16.99 34.12 -21.23
CA SER A 493 -17.44 34.28 -19.84
C SER A 493 -18.21 33.07 -19.31
N PHE A 494 -18.68 32.19 -20.19
CA PHE A 494 -19.36 30.96 -19.81
C PHE A 494 -18.39 29.82 -19.49
N LEU A 495 -17.11 29.93 -19.85
CA LEU A 495 -16.06 28.93 -19.63
C LEU A 495 -15.54 28.96 -18.19
N THR A 496 -16.46 28.90 -17.23
CA THR A 496 -16.15 28.71 -15.82
C THR A 496 -15.85 27.24 -15.54
N PRO A 497 -15.02 26.92 -14.54
CA PRO A 497 -14.74 25.53 -14.17
C PRO A 497 -15.99 24.69 -13.98
N GLN A 498 -17.06 25.26 -13.40
CA GLN A 498 -18.32 24.57 -13.14
C GLN A 498 -19.07 24.22 -14.43
N ASN A 499 -19.11 25.13 -15.40
CA ASN A 499 -19.84 24.90 -16.65
C ASN A 499 -19.11 23.92 -17.56
N ILE A 500 -17.78 24.00 -17.60
CA ILE A 500 -16.95 23.04 -18.31
C ILE A 500 -17.14 21.66 -17.67
N GLY A 501 -17.05 21.58 -16.34
CA GLY A 501 -17.20 20.32 -15.63
C GLY A 501 -18.55 19.65 -15.83
N LEU A 502 -19.64 20.42 -15.96
CA LEU A 502 -20.94 19.87 -16.31
C LEU A 502 -20.92 19.20 -17.68
N ALA A 503 -20.36 19.87 -18.68
CA ALA A 503 -20.32 19.34 -20.05
C ALA A 503 -19.45 18.08 -20.14
N LEU A 504 -18.28 18.10 -19.49
CA LEU A 504 -17.39 16.94 -19.43
C LEU A 504 -18.03 15.78 -18.68
N HIS A 505 -18.65 16.03 -17.52
CA HIS A 505 -19.36 15.00 -16.78
C HIS A 505 -20.44 14.32 -17.63
N LEU A 506 -21.20 15.07 -18.43
CA LEU A 506 -22.19 14.47 -19.33
C LEU A 506 -21.54 13.56 -20.37
N LEU A 507 -20.45 14.01 -21.01
CA LEU A 507 -19.70 13.22 -22.00
C LEU A 507 -19.11 11.95 -21.37
N ASP A 508 -18.51 12.07 -20.19
CA ASP A 508 -17.91 10.97 -19.43
C ASP A 508 -18.95 9.92 -19.02
N GLN A 509 -20.22 10.31 -18.86
CA GLN A 509 -21.36 9.43 -18.63
C GLN A 509 -21.97 8.85 -19.93
N GLY A 510 -21.31 9.05 -21.07
CA GLY A 510 -21.72 8.51 -22.37
C GLY A 510 -22.79 9.34 -23.09
N VAL A 511 -23.08 10.57 -22.65
CA VAL A 511 -23.88 11.49 -23.47
C VAL A 511 -23.11 11.75 -24.75
N ARG A 512 -23.74 11.48 -25.90
CA ARG A 512 -23.07 11.71 -27.17
C ARG A 512 -22.91 13.20 -27.44
N TRP A 513 -21.88 13.53 -28.22
CA TRP A 513 -21.62 14.90 -28.68
C TRP A 513 -22.87 15.63 -29.22
N ASP A 514 -23.65 14.99 -30.09
CA ASP A 514 -24.85 15.58 -30.69
C ASP A 514 -25.92 15.91 -29.64
N GLN A 515 -26.05 15.06 -28.63
CA GLN A 515 -26.98 15.26 -27.53
C GLN A 515 -26.51 16.39 -26.62
N LEU A 516 -25.21 16.49 -26.32
CA LEU A 516 -24.65 17.58 -25.53
C LEU A 516 -24.91 18.92 -26.20
N VAL A 517 -24.64 19.05 -27.50
CA VAL A 517 -24.92 20.28 -28.26
C VAL A 517 -26.42 20.60 -28.25
N GLY A 518 -27.28 19.60 -28.43
CA GLY A 518 -28.73 19.77 -28.34
C GLY A 518 -29.18 20.27 -26.97
N LEU A 519 -28.63 19.71 -25.88
CA LEU A 519 -28.88 20.15 -24.51
C LEU A 519 -28.39 21.58 -24.27
N ALA A 520 -27.21 21.94 -24.79
CA ALA A 520 -26.66 23.28 -24.70
C ALA A 520 -27.57 24.31 -25.40
N CYS A 521 -27.92 24.09 -26.66
CA CYS A 521 -28.79 24.97 -27.44
C CYS A 521 -30.23 25.05 -26.86
N GLY A 522 -30.73 23.96 -26.28
CA GLY A 522 -32.05 23.91 -25.64
C GLY A 522 -32.06 24.41 -24.19
N SER A 523 -30.90 24.73 -23.61
CA SER A 523 -30.80 25.14 -22.21
C SER A 523 -31.51 26.47 -21.96
N GLN A 524 -32.03 26.65 -20.75
CA GLN A 524 -32.63 27.94 -20.35
C GLN A 524 -31.65 29.10 -20.48
N VAL A 525 -30.36 28.85 -20.22
CA VAL A 525 -29.31 29.86 -20.38
C VAL A 525 -29.22 30.31 -21.84
N PHE A 526 -29.19 29.37 -22.79
CA PHE A 526 -29.11 29.71 -24.21
C PHE A 526 -30.37 30.46 -24.67
N LEU A 527 -31.55 29.96 -24.31
CA LEU A 527 -32.82 30.57 -24.66
C LEU A 527 -32.99 31.97 -24.07
N GLN A 528 -32.45 32.23 -22.88
CA GLN A 528 -32.43 33.58 -22.29
C GLN A 528 -31.46 34.52 -23.02
N GLN A 529 -30.33 34.01 -23.52
CA GLN A 529 -29.33 34.81 -24.23
C GLN A 529 -29.71 35.12 -25.68
N GLN A 530 -30.30 34.15 -26.39
CA GLN A 530 -30.57 34.24 -27.83
C GLN A 530 -32.06 34.39 -28.17
N GLY A 531 -32.97 34.11 -27.24
CA GLY A 531 -34.43 34.19 -27.41
C GLY A 531 -35.08 32.92 -27.96
N ASP A 532 -34.37 32.15 -28.79
CA ASP A 532 -34.78 30.84 -29.29
C ASP A 532 -33.56 29.96 -29.62
N SER A 533 -33.80 28.70 -29.99
CA SER A 533 -32.77 27.74 -30.40
C SER A 533 -32.86 27.40 -31.89
N THR A 534 -33.33 28.32 -32.73
CA THR A 534 -33.40 28.10 -34.18
C THR A 534 -32.00 28.12 -34.81
N PRO A 535 -31.80 27.49 -35.99
CA PRO A 535 -30.51 27.51 -36.68
C PRO A 535 -29.95 28.92 -36.89
N ALA A 536 -30.82 29.90 -37.16
CA ALA A 536 -30.45 31.30 -37.31
C ALA A 536 -29.90 31.92 -36.02
N SER A 537 -30.53 31.65 -34.87
CA SER A 537 -30.09 32.15 -33.56
C SER A 537 -28.81 31.46 -33.09
N ILE A 538 -28.70 30.15 -33.29
CA ILE A 538 -27.46 29.40 -33.06
C ILE A 538 -26.31 29.99 -33.88
N GLY A 539 -26.53 30.19 -35.18
CA GLY A 539 -25.50 30.73 -36.05
C GLY A 539 -25.12 32.18 -35.71
N ALA A 540 -26.08 33.00 -35.27
CA ALA A 540 -25.80 34.36 -34.81
C ALA A 540 -24.97 34.38 -33.52
N ALA A 541 -25.24 33.47 -32.58
CA ALA A 541 -24.45 33.32 -31.35
C ALA A 541 -22.99 32.95 -31.68
N VAL A 542 -22.81 31.90 -32.50
CA VAL A 542 -21.50 31.42 -32.95
C VAL A 542 -20.71 32.52 -33.64
N TRP A 543 -21.32 33.23 -34.59
CA TRP A 543 -20.66 34.33 -35.29
C TRP A 543 -20.23 35.46 -34.35
N LYS A 544 -21.11 35.84 -33.41
CA LYS A 544 -20.83 36.89 -32.44
C LYS A 544 -19.66 36.50 -31.53
N ASN A 545 -19.63 35.26 -31.07
CA ASN A 545 -18.57 34.78 -30.18
C ASN A 545 -17.24 34.58 -30.91
N LEU A 546 -17.26 34.25 -32.21
CA LEU A 546 -16.07 34.18 -33.06
C LEU A 546 -15.48 35.56 -33.40
N THR A 547 -16.33 36.53 -33.74
CA THR A 547 -15.89 37.81 -34.35
C THR A 547 -15.98 39.01 -33.41
N GLY A 548 -16.57 38.83 -32.22
CA GLY A 548 -16.92 39.90 -31.29
C GLY A 548 -18.10 40.78 -31.73
N ASN A 549 -18.68 40.57 -32.92
CA ASN A 549 -19.70 41.41 -33.51
C ASN A 549 -20.92 40.60 -33.99
N PRO A 550 -22.16 41.11 -33.89
CA PRO A 550 -23.32 40.43 -34.46
C PRO A 550 -23.18 40.31 -36.00
N PRO A 551 -23.74 39.25 -36.62
CA PRO A 551 -23.64 39.05 -38.05
C PRO A 551 -24.42 40.10 -38.84
N ASP A 552 -23.77 40.68 -39.85
CA ASP A 552 -24.44 41.47 -40.88
C ASP A 552 -25.22 40.58 -41.86
N LEU A 553 -25.83 41.16 -42.89
CA LEU A 553 -26.64 40.39 -43.85
C LEU A 553 -25.81 39.37 -44.65
N SER A 554 -24.58 39.72 -45.00
CA SER A 554 -23.67 38.83 -45.74
C SER A 554 -23.27 37.63 -44.87
N ALA A 555 -22.94 37.88 -43.60
CA ALA A 555 -22.63 36.85 -42.62
C ALA A 555 -23.83 35.92 -42.37
N LYS A 556 -25.05 36.47 -42.24
CA LYS A 556 -26.27 35.66 -42.10
C LYS A 556 -26.50 34.72 -43.28
N ASN A 557 -26.26 35.20 -44.51
CA ASN A 557 -26.38 34.36 -45.71
C ASN A 557 -25.34 33.24 -45.71
N LEU A 558 -24.08 33.54 -45.35
CA LEU A 558 -23.01 32.54 -45.26
C LEU A 558 -23.30 31.48 -44.18
N ILE A 559 -23.79 31.91 -43.02
CA ILE A 559 -24.22 31.00 -41.94
C ILE A 559 -25.31 30.06 -42.46
N ALA A 560 -26.37 30.59 -43.09
CA ALA A 560 -27.46 29.76 -43.62
C ALA A 560 -26.98 28.79 -44.71
N GLU A 561 -26.08 29.24 -45.59
CA GLU A 561 -25.49 28.40 -46.63
C GLU A 561 -24.67 27.26 -46.03
N THR A 562 -23.78 27.56 -45.09
CA THR A 562 -22.94 26.53 -44.44
C THR A 562 -23.78 25.55 -43.62
N GLN A 563 -24.76 26.02 -42.83
CA GLN A 563 -25.67 25.14 -42.08
C GLN A 563 -26.46 24.20 -43.00
N SER A 564 -26.85 24.66 -44.19
CA SER A 564 -27.59 23.82 -45.15
C SER A 564 -26.77 22.62 -45.65
N GLN A 565 -25.44 22.72 -45.68
CA GLN A 565 -24.54 21.61 -46.04
C GLN A 565 -24.59 20.48 -45.00
N PHE A 566 -24.96 20.80 -43.76
CA PHE A 566 -25.15 19.85 -42.67
C PHE A 566 -26.63 19.55 -42.42
N SER A 567 -27.52 19.84 -43.39
CA SER A 567 -28.97 19.66 -43.25
C SER A 567 -29.58 20.41 -42.06
N GLY A 568 -28.92 21.46 -41.57
CA GLY A 568 -29.32 22.20 -40.38
C GLY A 568 -29.00 21.51 -39.04
N ASP A 569 -28.23 20.42 -39.04
CA ASP A 569 -27.76 19.80 -37.80
C ASP A 569 -26.73 20.68 -37.10
N ALA A 570 -27.08 21.18 -35.92
CA ALA A 570 -26.24 22.10 -35.16
C ALA A 570 -24.95 21.42 -34.67
N ALA A 571 -25.00 20.14 -34.31
CA ALA A 571 -23.85 19.42 -33.77
C ALA A 571 -22.76 19.19 -34.82
N SER A 572 -23.12 18.69 -36.00
CA SER A 572 -22.20 18.50 -37.11
C SER A 572 -21.64 19.83 -37.63
N TRP A 573 -22.48 20.87 -37.69
CA TRP A 573 -22.03 22.20 -38.10
C TRP A 573 -21.07 22.83 -37.08
N LEU A 574 -21.32 22.67 -35.77
CA LEU A 574 -20.41 23.15 -34.72
C LEU A 574 -19.09 22.38 -34.71
N ALA A 575 -19.12 21.05 -34.86
CA ALA A 575 -17.90 20.25 -34.97
C ALA A 575 -17.05 20.72 -36.16
N TRP A 576 -17.68 20.94 -37.32
CA TRP A 576 -16.97 21.49 -38.48
C TRP A 576 -16.41 22.90 -38.25
N ILE A 577 -17.14 23.77 -37.56
CA ILE A 577 -16.65 25.11 -37.20
C ILE A 577 -15.46 25.00 -36.23
N ALA A 578 -15.55 24.12 -35.24
CA ALA A 578 -14.54 23.91 -34.20
C ALA A 578 -13.17 23.57 -34.78
N ASP A 579 -13.14 22.82 -35.90
CA ASP A 579 -11.94 22.47 -36.66
C ASP A 579 -11.35 23.62 -37.50
N LEU A 580 -12.06 24.75 -37.63
CA LEU A 580 -11.54 25.87 -38.41
C LEU A 580 -10.39 26.56 -37.67
N PRO A 581 -9.27 26.90 -38.34
CA PRO A 581 -8.13 27.60 -37.72
C PRO A 581 -8.51 28.94 -37.07
N LEU A 582 -9.65 29.52 -37.44
CA LEU A 582 -10.14 30.77 -36.87
C LEU A 582 -10.70 30.61 -35.44
N VAL A 583 -11.05 29.39 -35.01
CA VAL A 583 -11.52 29.14 -33.64
C VAL A 583 -10.40 29.32 -32.63
N GLU A 584 -9.17 28.95 -33.01
CA GLU A 584 -7.95 29.24 -32.24
C GLU A 584 -7.72 30.76 -32.10
N SER A 585 -8.33 31.59 -32.95
CA SER A 585 -8.23 33.05 -32.90
C SER A 585 -9.26 33.72 -31.99
N ILE A 586 -10.18 32.96 -31.37
CA ILE A 586 -11.04 33.46 -30.29
C ILE A 586 -10.11 33.90 -29.14
N SER A 587 -9.89 35.20 -29.01
CA SER A 587 -8.86 35.75 -28.12
C SER A 587 -9.01 35.25 -26.68
N GLY A 588 -8.02 34.49 -26.20
CA GLY A 588 -7.95 33.98 -24.84
C GLY A 588 -8.59 32.61 -24.59
N LEU A 589 -8.83 31.82 -25.65
CA LEU A 589 -8.61 30.38 -25.60
C LEU A 589 -7.09 30.18 -25.77
N GLU A 590 -6.31 30.38 -24.69
CA GLU A 590 -4.87 30.06 -24.60
C GLU A 590 -4.56 28.68 -25.23
N PRO A 591 -3.29 28.30 -25.48
CA PRO A 591 -3.00 26.96 -25.96
C PRO A 591 -3.42 25.93 -24.89
N LEU A 592 -4.66 25.47 -24.94
CA LEU A 592 -5.20 24.37 -24.13
C LEU A 592 -4.30 23.16 -24.26
N ARG A 593 -3.74 22.99 -25.46
CA ARG A 593 -2.72 22.01 -25.81
C ARG A 593 -1.48 22.03 -24.94
N LEU A 594 -1.18 23.09 -24.18
CA LEU A 594 -0.01 23.16 -23.30
C LEU A 594 -0.34 22.96 -21.82
N THR A 595 -1.60 23.16 -21.41
CA THR A 595 -1.98 23.29 -19.99
C THR A 595 -3.22 22.49 -19.58
N GLY A 596 -3.84 21.79 -20.53
CA GLY A 596 -5.11 21.07 -20.38
C GLY A 596 -6.27 22.01 -20.06
N ILE A 597 -7.50 21.46 -20.04
CA ILE A 597 -8.71 22.22 -19.73
C ILE A 597 -9.02 22.04 -18.24
N THR A 598 -8.86 23.10 -17.44
CA THR A 598 -9.16 23.03 -16.00
C THR A 598 -10.66 23.16 -15.76
N TYR A 599 -11.23 22.30 -14.90
CA TYR A 599 -12.65 22.32 -14.57
C TYR A 599 -12.93 21.91 -13.12
N ALA A 600 -14.14 22.20 -12.65
CA ALA A 600 -14.63 21.75 -11.35
C ALA A 600 -15.47 20.48 -11.57
N PRO A 601 -15.08 19.33 -10.99
CA PRO A 601 -15.81 18.08 -11.16
C PRO A 601 -17.20 18.16 -10.49
N TRP A 602 -18.19 17.48 -11.08
CA TRP A 602 -19.59 17.53 -10.62
C TRP A 602 -19.98 16.35 -9.71
N ALA A 603 -19.42 15.16 -9.93
CA ALA A 603 -19.58 13.94 -9.14
C ALA A 603 -18.48 12.92 -9.55
N ASP A 604 -18.27 11.87 -8.75
CA ASP A 604 -17.35 10.75 -9.03
C ASP A 604 -15.91 11.20 -9.32
N TRP A 605 -15.40 12.04 -8.42
CA TRP A 605 -14.08 12.65 -8.48
C TRP A 605 -13.10 11.94 -7.54
N PRO A 606 -11.94 11.44 -8.02
CA PRO A 606 -11.02 10.72 -7.16
C PRO A 606 -10.11 11.63 -6.32
N GLY A 607 -10.03 12.94 -6.59
CA GLY A 607 -9.11 13.86 -5.91
C GLY A 607 -9.68 14.58 -4.68
N GLY A 608 -10.79 14.14 -4.09
CA GLY A 608 -11.45 14.90 -3.01
C GLY A 608 -12.49 14.14 -2.22
#